data_AF-D5RU80-F1
#
_entry.id   AF-D5RU80-F1
#
_cell.length_a   1.000
_cell.length_b   1.000
_cell.length_c   1.000
_cell.angle_alpha   90.00
_cell.angle_beta   90.00
_cell.angle_gamma   90.00
#
_symmetry.space_group_name_H-M   'P 1'
#
loop_
_entity.id
_entity.type
_entity.pdbx_description
1 polymer ?
#
loop_
_entity_poly.entity_id
_entity_poly.type
_entity_poly.pdbx_seq_one_letter_code
_entity_poly.pdbx_strand_id
1 'polypeptide(L)'
;MLQAGFEEVFNHLDPYSRYITADEAWQARQRRVGQSGLGLRVAAGARDRLVIATLQPEGEAARAGLREGDELHSIDGVPVSARRIILAAEMLEGPPGSEVALELRRGSQRLRVVLRRASQALQPLLTEVQDGILWMRLPIFSANTTEELSEALANAFAAPAPPRGLVLDLRGNRGGVLSQAMSVADAFLSDGLVAQSVGRHPDARRVWDAAGTDLAQGRPLVVLVDGRTASAAEIVAAALGDRGRAVVVGSATLGKGLIQVVIPLSNGAEVLISWSRVLAPAGWPVQGLGVLPALCTSLGQEALRGALQALGAGMAPMGAVLQRQRRA
;
A
#
# COMPACT_ATOMS: atom_id res chain seq x y z
N MET A 1 -25.15 13.56 -17.06
CA MET A 1 -25.37 14.86 -16.38
C MET A 1 -24.74 14.90 -15.00
N LEU A 2 -25.04 13.97 -14.08
CA LEU A 2 -24.45 14.00 -12.72
C LEU A 2 -22.91 13.91 -12.70
N GLN A 3 -22.35 12.96 -13.47
CA GLN A 3 -20.89 12.78 -13.60
C GLN A 3 -20.20 14.05 -14.11
N ALA A 4 -20.68 14.60 -15.24
CA ALA A 4 -20.13 15.82 -15.82
C ALA A 4 -20.17 17.03 -14.85
N GLY A 5 -21.22 17.14 -14.03
CA GLY A 5 -21.31 18.19 -13.01
C GLY A 5 -20.24 18.05 -11.92
N PHE A 6 -19.99 16.83 -11.44
CA PHE A 6 -18.93 16.58 -10.47
C PHE A 6 -17.52 16.72 -11.08
N GLU A 7 -17.32 16.24 -12.30
CA GLU A 7 -16.04 16.40 -13.02
C GLU A 7 -15.69 17.88 -13.18
N GLU A 8 -16.65 18.71 -13.57
CA GLU A 8 -16.45 20.16 -13.67
C GLU A 8 -16.05 20.78 -12.33
N VAL A 9 -16.75 20.46 -11.24
CA VAL A 9 -16.41 20.97 -9.91
C VAL A 9 -15.02 20.49 -9.48
N PHE A 10 -14.70 19.22 -9.66
CA PHE A 10 -13.46 18.63 -9.17
C PHE A 10 -12.21 19.03 -9.95
N ASN A 11 -12.34 19.32 -11.24
CA ASN A 11 -11.26 19.89 -12.06
C ASN A 11 -10.72 21.21 -11.48
N HIS A 12 -11.54 21.93 -10.72
CA HIS A 12 -11.17 23.19 -10.07
C HIS A 12 -10.67 23.03 -8.62
N LEU A 13 -10.71 21.81 -8.05
CA LEU A 13 -10.26 21.54 -6.69
C LEU A 13 -8.81 21.05 -6.65
N ASP A 14 -8.57 19.86 -7.21
CA ASP A 14 -7.28 19.18 -7.19
C ASP A 14 -7.30 17.98 -8.17
N PRO A 15 -6.13 17.46 -8.59
CA PRO A 15 -6.07 16.39 -9.60
C PRO A 15 -6.47 14.99 -9.10
N TYR A 16 -6.89 14.85 -7.83
CA TYR A 16 -7.18 13.56 -7.19
C TYR A 16 -8.66 13.41 -6.82
N SER A 17 -9.36 14.50 -6.53
CA SER A 17 -10.79 14.52 -6.26
C SER A 17 -11.58 14.11 -7.49
N ARG A 18 -12.52 13.18 -7.35
CA ARG A 18 -13.27 12.62 -8.49
C ARG A 18 -14.57 11.97 -8.07
N TYR A 19 -15.53 11.99 -8.98
CA TYR A 19 -16.72 11.15 -8.90
C TYR A 19 -16.41 9.81 -9.56
N ILE A 20 -16.73 8.73 -8.87
CA ILE A 20 -16.66 7.37 -9.38
C ILE A 20 -18.10 6.93 -9.59
N THR A 21 -18.45 6.60 -10.83
CA THR A 21 -19.79 6.13 -11.17
C THR A 21 -20.15 4.86 -10.41
N ALA A 22 -21.45 4.55 -10.28
CA ALA A 22 -21.88 3.31 -9.63
C ALA A 22 -21.32 2.07 -10.34
N ASP A 23 -21.20 2.09 -11.68
CA ASP A 23 -20.59 0.99 -12.43
C ASP A 23 -19.08 0.90 -12.19
N GLU A 24 -18.34 2.01 -12.19
CA GLU A 24 -16.90 1.98 -11.86
C GLU A 24 -16.63 1.59 -10.42
N ALA A 25 -17.44 2.06 -9.47
CA ALA A 25 -17.35 1.70 -8.06
C ALA A 25 -17.68 0.21 -7.90
N TRP A 26 -18.72 -0.28 -8.59
CA TRP A 26 -19.04 -1.69 -8.66
C TRP A 26 -17.91 -2.50 -9.29
N GLN A 27 -17.34 -2.08 -10.42
CA GLN A 27 -16.21 -2.74 -11.07
C GLN A 27 -14.93 -2.71 -10.21
N ALA A 28 -14.68 -1.61 -9.50
CA ALA A 28 -13.55 -1.49 -8.58
C ALA A 28 -13.75 -2.40 -7.37
N ARG A 29 -14.97 -2.46 -6.83
CA ARG A 29 -15.36 -3.47 -5.83
C ARG A 29 -15.20 -4.87 -6.41
N GLN A 30 -15.64 -5.16 -7.63
CA GLN A 30 -15.46 -6.44 -8.38
C GLN A 30 -14.02 -6.76 -8.80
N ARG A 31 -13.10 -5.79 -8.70
CA ARG A 31 -11.65 -6.00 -8.85
C ARG A 31 -10.98 -6.27 -7.51
N ARG A 32 -11.55 -5.76 -6.41
CA ARG A 32 -11.17 -6.11 -5.03
C ARG A 32 -11.73 -7.49 -4.65
N VAL A 33 -13.02 -7.66 -4.87
CA VAL A 33 -13.74 -8.93 -4.98
C VAL A 33 -13.12 -9.78 -6.08
N GLY A 34 -12.74 -11.01 -5.75
CA GLY A 34 -11.96 -11.87 -6.64
C GLY A 34 -10.47 -11.93 -6.27
N GLN A 35 -10.04 -11.12 -5.29
CA GLN A 35 -8.86 -11.40 -4.48
C GLN A 35 -9.25 -12.11 -3.18
N SER A 36 -10.15 -13.10 -3.25
CA SER A 36 -10.63 -13.87 -2.09
C SER A 36 -9.52 -14.67 -1.39
N GLY A 37 -8.28 -14.63 -1.90
CA GLY A 37 -7.26 -15.61 -1.57
C GLY A 37 -7.50 -16.98 -2.19
N LEU A 38 -8.68 -17.25 -2.76
CA LEU A 38 -9.04 -18.57 -3.25
C LEU A 38 -8.60 -18.80 -4.70
N GLY A 39 -8.19 -17.74 -5.42
CA GLY A 39 -7.88 -17.82 -6.85
C GLY A 39 -9.10 -18.11 -7.71
N LEU A 40 -10.27 -17.58 -7.34
CA LEU A 40 -11.51 -17.69 -8.13
C LEU A 40 -12.22 -16.34 -8.21
N ARG A 41 -12.95 -16.11 -9.31
CA ARG A 41 -13.92 -15.01 -9.43
C ARG A 41 -15.30 -15.57 -9.70
N VAL A 42 -16.32 -14.95 -9.12
CA VAL A 42 -17.72 -15.29 -9.36
C VAL A 42 -18.39 -14.27 -10.27
N ALA A 43 -19.39 -14.70 -11.03
CA ALA A 43 -20.24 -13.84 -11.84
C ALA A 43 -21.70 -14.28 -11.77
N ALA A 44 -22.60 -13.39 -12.20
CA ALA A 44 -23.99 -13.72 -12.39
C ALA A 44 -24.16 -14.69 -13.58
N GLY A 45 -24.74 -15.85 -13.31
CA GLY A 45 -25.19 -16.82 -14.30
C GLY A 45 -26.70 -16.70 -14.59
N ALA A 46 -27.20 -17.60 -15.43
CA ALA A 46 -28.62 -17.63 -15.77
C ALA A 46 -29.50 -17.98 -14.56
N ARG A 47 -30.74 -17.47 -14.54
CA ARG A 47 -31.78 -17.79 -13.54
C ARG A 47 -31.36 -17.54 -12.08
N ASP A 48 -30.76 -16.37 -11.83
CA ASP A 48 -30.30 -15.91 -10.51
C ASP A 48 -29.20 -16.77 -9.86
N ARG A 49 -28.49 -17.58 -10.66
CA ARG A 49 -27.41 -18.42 -10.15
C ARG A 49 -26.09 -17.68 -10.11
N LEU A 50 -25.29 -17.96 -9.10
CA LEU A 50 -23.92 -17.49 -9.02
C LEU A 50 -23.00 -18.56 -9.61
N VAL A 51 -22.07 -18.18 -10.49
CA VAL A 51 -21.16 -19.12 -11.16
C VAL A 51 -19.71 -18.72 -10.96
N ILE A 52 -18.79 -19.69 -10.96
CA ILE A 52 -17.36 -19.42 -11.08
C ILE A 52 -17.09 -18.94 -12.50
N ALA A 53 -16.67 -17.69 -12.63
CA ALA A 53 -16.40 -17.03 -13.90
C ALA A 53 -14.98 -17.28 -14.40
N THR A 54 -14.00 -17.22 -13.48
CA THR A 54 -12.59 -17.46 -13.80
C THR A 54 -11.88 -18.13 -12.64
N LEU A 55 -10.84 -18.90 -12.95
CA LEU A 55 -9.91 -19.48 -11.97
C LEU A 55 -8.49 -19.00 -12.26
N GLN A 56 -7.75 -18.71 -11.20
CA GLN A 56 -6.32 -18.49 -11.30
C GLN A 56 -5.63 -19.85 -11.49
N PRO A 57 -4.77 -20.00 -12.51
CA PRO A 57 -3.90 -21.17 -12.62
C PRO A 57 -3.11 -21.38 -11.33
N GLU A 58 -3.05 -22.62 -10.83
CA GLU A 58 -2.39 -23.00 -9.57
C GLU A 58 -2.97 -22.38 -8.28
N GLY A 59 -4.09 -21.65 -8.36
CA GLY A 59 -4.82 -21.14 -7.19
C GLY A 59 -5.47 -22.27 -6.36
N GLU A 60 -5.81 -21.98 -5.10
CA GLU A 60 -6.44 -22.94 -4.17
C GLU A 60 -7.71 -23.57 -4.74
N ALA A 61 -8.58 -22.77 -5.37
CA ALA A 61 -9.79 -23.23 -6.03
C ALA A 61 -9.50 -24.17 -7.22
N ALA A 62 -8.48 -23.86 -8.03
CA ALA A 62 -8.07 -24.71 -9.14
C ALA A 62 -7.45 -26.03 -8.64
N ARG A 63 -6.61 -25.97 -7.60
CA ARG A 63 -6.03 -27.16 -6.93
C ARG A 63 -7.08 -28.05 -6.28
N ALA A 64 -8.16 -27.46 -5.77
CA ALA A 64 -9.33 -28.17 -5.25
C ALA A 64 -10.25 -28.74 -6.35
N GLY A 65 -9.90 -28.59 -7.64
CA GLY A 65 -10.62 -29.18 -8.76
C GLY A 65 -11.91 -28.44 -9.15
N LEU A 66 -12.09 -27.19 -8.70
CA LEU A 66 -13.15 -26.32 -9.20
C LEU A 66 -12.93 -25.97 -10.66
N ARG A 67 -14.00 -25.65 -11.38
CA ARG A 67 -13.99 -25.30 -12.80
C ARG A 67 -14.82 -24.05 -13.06
N GLU A 68 -14.43 -23.32 -14.08
CA GLU A 68 -15.27 -22.25 -14.63
C GLU A 68 -16.63 -22.85 -15.05
N GLY A 69 -17.70 -22.15 -14.72
CA GLY A 69 -19.07 -22.61 -14.91
C GLY A 69 -19.66 -23.42 -13.74
N ASP A 70 -18.88 -23.80 -12.73
CA ASP A 70 -19.44 -24.38 -11.51
C ASP A 70 -20.41 -23.40 -10.84
N GLU A 71 -21.59 -23.87 -10.47
CA GLU A 71 -22.61 -23.04 -9.83
C GLU A 71 -22.44 -23.05 -8.32
N LEU A 72 -22.21 -21.89 -7.70
CA LEU A 72 -22.08 -21.74 -6.25
C LEU A 72 -23.47 -21.60 -5.61
N HIS A 73 -23.81 -22.53 -4.70
CA HIS A 73 -25.08 -22.56 -3.97
C HIS A 73 -24.98 -21.93 -2.59
N SER A 74 -23.91 -22.25 -1.84
CA SER A 74 -23.72 -21.73 -0.49
C SER A 74 -22.24 -21.50 -0.17
N ILE A 75 -22.00 -20.57 0.75
CA ILE A 75 -20.70 -20.28 1.36
C ILE A 75 -20.88 -20.39 2.88
N ASP A 76 -20.11 -21.25 3.53
CA ASP A 76 -20.22 -21.58 4.96
C ASP A 76 -21.66 -21.91 5.37
N GLY A 77 -22.40 -22.59 4.50
CA GLY A 77 -23.79 -22.99 4.70
C GLY A 77 -24.82 -21.87 4.46
N VAL A 78 -24.40 -20.65 4.15
CA VAL A 78 -25.30 -19.54 3.82
C VAL A 78 -25.59 -19.52 2.32
N PRO A 79 -26.86 -19.58 1.89
CA PRO A 79 -27.22 -19.55 0.48
C PRO A 79 -26.83 -18.25 -0.22
N VAL A 80 -26.31 -18.37 -1.44
CA VAL A 80 -25.90 -17.25 -2.29
C VAL A 80 -26.64 -17.25 -3.63
N SER A 81 -26.77 -16.07 -4.24
CA SER A 81 -27.40 -15.91 -5.55
C SER A 81 -26.78 -14.74 -6.31
N ALA A 82 -27.07 -14.64 -7.62
CA ALA A 82 -26.56 -13.54 -8.45
C ALA A 82 -27.00 -12.17 -7.95
N ARG A 83 -28.24 -12.03 -7.44
CA ARG A 83 -28.74 -10.80 -6.80
C ARG A 83 -27.94 -10.36 -5.57
N ARG A 84 -27.27 -11.30 -4.89
CA ARG A 84 -26.45 -11.05 -3.70
C ARG A 84 -24.96 -11.26 -3.96
N ILE A 85 -24.51 -11.08 -5.21
CA ILE A 85 -23.11 -11.31 -5.61
C ILE A 85 -22.10 -10.52 -4.76
N ILE A 86 -22.46 -9.31 -4.30
CA ILE A 86 -21.59 -8.51 -3.43
C ILE A 86 -21.40 -9.20 -2.09
N LEU A 87 -22.48 -9.63 -1.43
CA LEU A 87 -22.37 -10.38 -0.18
C LEU A 87 -21.64 -11.70 -0.38
N ALA A 88 -21.96 -12.43 -1.45
CA ALA A 88 -21.27 -13.69 -1.75
C ALA A 88 -19.77 -13.48 -1.90
N ALA A 89 -19.36 -12.39 -2.54
CA ALA A 89 -17.97 -12.02 -2.64
C ALA A 89 -17.31 -11.66 -1.30
N GLU A 90 -17.99 -10.87 -0.47
CA GLU A 90 -17.53 -10.55 0.89
C GLU A 90 -17.36 -11.81 1.75
N MET A 91 -18.23 -12.81 1.55
CA MET A 91 -18.14 -14.11 2.23
C MET A 91 -17.01 -14.99 1.67
N LEU A 92 -16.69 -14.89 0.39
CA LEU A 92 -15.52 -15.55 -0.20
C LEU A 92 -14.22 -14.91 0.31
N GLU A 93 -14.23 -13.61 0.59
CA GLU A 93 -13.17 -12.92 1.31
C GLU A 93 -13.13 -13.35 2.79
N GLY A 94 -12.00 -13.07 3.44
CA GLY A 94 -11.77 -13.43 4.84
C GLY A 94 -10.28 -13.39 5.18
N PRO A 95 -9.92 -13.55 6.47
CA PRO A 95 -8.53 -13.47 6.91
C PRO A 95 -7.64 -14.46 6.14
N PRO A 96 -6.42 -14.08 5.72
CA PRO A 96 -5.46 -15.01 5.14
C PRO A 96 -5.26 -16.25 6.03
N GLY A 97 -5.18 -17.43 5.41
CA GLY A 97 -5.01 -18.70 6.11
C GLY A 97 -6.29 -19.26 6.76
N SER A 98 -7.39 -18.51 6.83
CA SER A 98 -8.70 -19.02 7.24
C SER A 98 -9.32 -19.94 6.18
N GLU A 99 -10.29 -20.76 6.60
CA GLU A 99 -10.99 -21.68 5.71
C GLU A 99 -12.38 -21.16 5.31
N VAL A 100 -12.87 -21.64 4.18
CA VAL A 100 -14.24 -21.41 3.69
C VAL A 100 -14.78 -22.67 3.04
N ALA A 101 -15.99 -23.05 3.42
CA ALA A 101 -16.70 -24.17 2.83
C ALA A 101 -17.60 -23.68 1.70
N LEU A 102 -17.41 -24.21 0.49
CA LEU A 102 -18.22 -23.92 -0.67
C LEU A 102 -19.05 -25.15 -1.04
N GLU A 103 -20.35 -24.95 -1.26
CA GLU A 103 -21.21 -25.96 -1.87
C GLU A 103 -21.55 -25.54 -3.30
N LEU A 104 -21.18 -26.39 -4.26
CA LEU A 104 -21.33 -26.11 -5.68
C LEU A 104 -22.10 -27.21 -6.41
N ARG A 105 -22.52 -26.90 -7.63
CA ARG A 105 -23.08 -27.85 -8.57
C ARG A 105 -22.39 -27.78 -9.92
N ARG A 106 -21.99 -28.96 -10.40
CA ARG A 106 -21.45 -29.18 -11.75
C ARG A 106 -22.36 -30.15 -12.49
N GLY A 107 -23.22 -29.63 -13.36
CA GLY A 107 -24.27 -30.44 -14.00
C GLY A 107 -25.21 -31.05 -12.95
N SER A 108 -25.24 -32.39 -12.85
CA SER A 108 -26.01 -33.13 -11.84
C SER A 108 -25.23 -33.39 -10.54
N GLN A 109 -23.91 -33.17 -10.53
CA GLN A 109 -23.05 -33.47 -9.40
C GLN A 109 -23.07 -32.33 -8.37
N ARG A 110 -23.27 -32.66 -7.09
CA ARG A 110 -23.04 -31.75 -5.97
C ARG A 110 -21.61 -31.91 -5.46
N LEU A 111 -20.95 -30.79 -5.21
CA LEU A 111 -19.58 -30.70 -4.73
C LEU A 111 -19.58 -29.92 -3.42
N ARG A 112 -18.83 -30.38 -2.43
CA ARG A 112 -18.48 -29.60 -1.25
C ARG A 112 -16.97 -29.54 -1.16
N VAL A 113 -16.42 -28.34 -1.17
CA VAL A 113 -14.98 -28.12 -1.03
C VAL A 113 -14.73 -27.18 0.13
N VAL A 114 -13.72 -27.48 0.92
CA VAL A 114 -13.19 -26.54 1.91
C VAL A 114 -11.90 -26.00 1.31
N LEU A 115 -11.85 -24.69 1.16
CA LEU A 115 -10.69 -23.99 0.61
C LEU A 115 -10.05 -23.18 1.71
N ARG A 116 -8.71 -23.14 1.71
CA ARG A 116 -7.97 -22.20 2.53
C ARG A 116 -7.78 -20.92 1.73
N ARG A 117 -8.08 -19.76 2.33
CA ARG A 117 -7.80 -18.46 1.71
C ARG A 117 -6.29 -18.30 1.63
N ALA A 118 -5.73 -18.33 0.42
CA ALA A 118 -4.32 -18.01 0.24
C ALA A 118 -4.09 -16.58 0.72
N SER A 119 -2.93 -16.35 1.32
CA SER A 119 -2.40 -15.00 1.41
C SER A 119 -2.06 -14.59 -0.02
N GLN A 120 -3.04 -14.04 -0.76
CA GLN A 120 -2.79 -13.47 -2.08
C GLN A 120 -2.15 -12.10 -1.88
N ALA A 121 -1.01 -12.11 -1.21
CA ALA A 121 -0.14 -10.97 -1.10
C ALA A 121 0.65 -10.91 -2.40
N LEU A 122 0.53 -9.81 -3.14
CA LEU A 122 1.77 -9.18 -3.60
C LEU A 122 2.65 -9.15 -2.36
N GLN A 123 3.73 -9.96 -2.30
CA GLN A 123 4.62 -9.99 -1.14
C GLN A 123 4.94 -8.54 -0.78
N PRO A 124 4.38 -7.99 0.31
CA PRO A 124 4.52 -6.58 0.60
C PRO A 124 5.97 -6.27 0.93
N LEU A 125 6.77 -7.27 1.29
CA LEU A 125 8.18 -7.17 1.53
C LEU A 125 8.97 -8.26 0.80
N LEU A 126 9.99 -7.84 0.05
CA LEU A 126 11.03 -8.71 -0.49
C LEU A 126 12.32 -8.41 0.28
N THR A 127 13.01 -9.44 0.77
CA THR A 127 14.27 -9.28 1.49
C THR A 127 15.42 -10.03 0.87
N GLU A 128 16.60 -9.43 0.93
CA GLU A 128 17.86 -10.02 0.48
C GLU A 128 19.01 -9.48 1.35
N VAL A 129 19.96 -10.33 1.73
CA VAL A 129 21.19 -9.87 2.39
C VAL A 129 22.32 -9.90 1.37
N GLN A 130 22.86 -8.73 1.06
CA GLN A 130 23.97 -8.57 0.12
C GLN A 130 25.10 -7.79 0.80
N ASP A 131 26.32 -8.35 0.81
CA ASP A 131 27.52 -7.72 1.38
C ASP A 131 27.34 -7.25 2.84
N GLY A 132 26.57 -8.03 3.62
CA GLY A 132 26.23 -7.72 5.01
C GLY A 132 25.19 -6.60 5.19
N ILE A 133 24.53 -6.17 4.11
CA ILE A 133 23.43 -5.19 4.13
C ILE A 133 22.11 -5.90 3.92
N LEU A 134 21.13 -5.64 4.77
CA LEU A 134 19.76 -6.13 4.58
C LEU A 134 19.00 -5.19 3.65
N TRP A 135 18.65 -5.68 2.47
CA TRP A 135 17.78 -5.02 1.52
C TRP A 135 16.33 -5.43 1.80
N MET A 136 15.46 -4.43 1.92
CA MET A 136 14.04 -4.58 2.20
C MET A 136 13.26 -3.77 1.18
N ARG A 137 12.70 -4.44 0.17
CA ARG A 137 11.93 -3.77 -0.88
C ARG A 137 10.44 -3.86 -0.57
N LEU A 138 9.81 -2.70 -0.42
CA LEU A 138 8.38 -2.56 -0.19
C LEU A 138 7.72 -2.00 -1.46
N PRO A 139 7.16 -2.83 -2.37
CA PRO A 139 6.47 -2.35 -3.56
C PRO A 139 5.12 -1.66 -3.25
N ILE A 140 4.49 -2.01 -2.13
CA ILE A 140 3.19 -1.47 -1.70
C ILE A 140 3.03 -1.63 -0.18
N PHE A 141 2.30 -0.72 0.46
CA PHE A 141 1.83 -0.92 1.84
C PHE A 141 0.50 -1.67 1.84
N SER A 142 0.52 -2.95 2.20
CA SER A 142 -0.66 -3.82 2.34
C SER A 142 -0.94 -4.10 3.82
N ALA A 143 -2.03 -4.81 4.11
CA ALA A 143 -2.48 -5.07 5.48
C ALA A 143 -1.43 -5.74 6.40
N ASN A 144 -0.49 -6.51 5.83
CA ASN A 144 0.48 -7.30 6.61
C ASN A 144 1.90 -6.73 6.55
N THR A 145 2.12 -5.56 5.92
CA THR A 145 3.47 -5.01 5.70
C THR A 145 4.29 -4.86 6.99
N THR A 146 3.67 -4.37 8.07
CA THR A 146 4.38 -4.13 9.34
C THR A 146 4.82 -5.42 10.01
N GLU A 147 3.96 -6.44 9.97
CA GLU A 147 4.24 -7.76 10.55
C GLU A 147 5.40 -8.43 9.82
N GLU A 148 5.33 -8.49 8.49
CA GLU A 148 6.40 -9.07 7.67
C GLU A 148 7.73 -8.33 7.84
N LEU A 149 7.71 -7.00 7.96
CA LEU A 149 8.90 -6.20 8.22
C LEU A 149 9.51 -6.52 9.59
N SER A 150 8.68 -6.61 10.62
CA SER A 150 9.12 -6.89 11.99
C SER A 150 9.74 -8.29 12.08
N GLU A 151 9.11 -9.29 11.46
CA GLU A 151 9.64 -10.65 11.37
C GLU A 151 10.96 -10.72 10.59
N ALA A 152 11.04 -10.04 9.44
CA ALA A 152 12.25 -10.00 8.63
C ALA A 152 13.43 -9.38 9.38
N LEU A 153 13.19 -8.28 10.11
CA LEU A 153 14.21 -7.64 10.95
C LEU A 153 14.64 -8.56 12.09
N ALA A 154 13.70 -9.15 12.83
CA ALA A 154 14.00 -10.08 13.91
C ALA A 154 14.86 -11.26 13.43
N ASN A 155 14.47 -11.89 12.31
CA ASN A 155 15.21 -13.00 11.71
C ASN A 155 16.62 -12.58 11.25
N ALA A 156 16.75 -11.42 10.61
CA ALA A 156 18.04 -10.92 10.14
C ALA A 156 19.00 -10.61 11.31
N PHE A 157 18.50 -10.08 12.43
CA PHE A 157 19.33 -9.79 13.60
C PHE A 157 19.61 -10.99 14.48
N ALA A 158 18.80 -12.05 14.40
CA ALA A 158 19.08 -13.33 15.06
C ALA A 158 20.08 -14.21 14.30
N ALA A 159 20.38 -13.89 13.03
CA ALA A 159 21.32 -14.65 12.22
C ALA A 159 22.76 -14.60 12.79
N PRO A 160 23.60 -15.62 12.56
CA PRO A 160 24.98 -15.66 13.06
C PRO A 160 25.83 -14.44 12.65
N ALA A 161 25.54 -13.89 11.47
CA ALA A 161 26.14 -12.67 10.95
C ALA A 161 25.04 -11.62 10.72
N PRO A 162 24.69 -10.83 11.75
CA PRO A 162 23.64 -9.82 11.63
C PRO A 162 24.06 -8.70 10.66
N PRO A 163 23.10 -8.07 9.96
CA PRO A 163 23.40 -7.03 8.99
C PRO A 163 24.06 -5.83 9.66
N ARG A 164 25.04 -5.27 8.96
CA ARG A 164 25.80 -4.07 9.37
C ARG A 164 25.09 -2.77 9.00
N GLY A 165 24.08 -2.83 8.13
CA GLY A 165 23.23 -1.72 7.73
C GLY A 165 22.01 -2.22 6.95
N LEU A 166 21.09 -1.31 6.66
CA LEU A 166 19.82 -1.62 6.01
C LEU A 166 19.55 -0.69 4.83
N VAL A 167 18.85 -1.21 3.84
CA VAL A 167 18.28 -0.46 2.72
C VAL A 167 16.78 -0.71 2.68
N LEU A 168 15.99 0.34 2.88
CA LEU A 168 14.54 0.34 2.65
C LEU A 168 14.27 0.86 1.24
N ASP A 169 13.94 -0.03 0.30
CA ASP A 169 13.67 0.31 -1.09
C ASP A 169 12.19 0.59 -1.33
N LEU A 170 11.86 1.87 -1.51
CA LEU A 170 10.52 2.40 -1.81
C LEU A 170 10.36 2.83 -3.28
N ARG A 171 11.32 2.50 -4.16
CA ARG A 171 11.23 2.84 -5.58
C ARG A 171 10.03 2.16 -6.23
N GLY A 172 9.23 2.93 -6.97
CA GLY A 172 8.00 2.44 -7.58
C GLY A 172 6.82 2.28 -6.63
N ASN A 173 7.00 2.46 -5.31
CA ASN A 173 5.93 2.32 -4.33
C ASN A 173 5.00 3.54 -4.35
N ARG A 174 3.75 3.35 -4.76
CA ARG A 174 2.75 4.42 -4.89
C ARG A 174 1.92 4.67 -3.63
N GLY A 175 2.31 4.09 -2.51
CA GLY A 175 1.61 4.16 -1.22
C GLY A 175 0.86 2.86 -0.91
N GLY A 176 -0.35 2.99 -0.37
CA GLY A 176 -1.14 1.86 0.10
C GLY A 176 -1.87 2.21 1.40
N VAL A 177 -2.00 1.23 2.28
CA VAL A 177 -2.65 1.39 3.58
C VAL A 177 -1.83 2.36 4.44
N LEU A 178 -2.40 3.54 4.75
CA LEU A 178 -1.69 4.61 5.48
C LEU A 178 -1.23 4.16 6.86
N SER A 179 -2.05 3.43 7.62
CA SER A 179 -1.67 2.93 8.95
C SER A 179 -0.42 2.06 8.89
N GLN A 180 -0.32 1.20 7.87
CA GLN A 180 0.84 0.32 7.66
C GLN A 180 2.10 1.11 7.34
N ALA A 181 1.99 2.17 6.52
CA ALA A 181 3.12 3.06 6.29
C ALA A 181 3.57 3.79 7.57
N MET A 182 2.64 4.24 8.41
CA MET A 182 3.00 4.90 9.67
C MET A 182 3.72 3.93 10.62
N SER A 183 3.22 2.69 10.72
CA SER A 183 3.85 1.64 11.52
C SER A 183 5.22 1.22 10.97
N VAL A 184 5.42 1.21 9.65
CA VAL A 184 6.76 1.00 9.06
C VAL A 184 7.73 2.12 9.44
N ALA A 185 7.29 3.38 9.48
CA ALA A 185 8.15 4.47 9.94
C ALA A 185 8.47 4.35 11.45
N ASP A 186 7.45 4.05 12.27
CA ASP A 186 7.58 3.81 13.71
C ASP A 186 8.54 2.64 14.02
N ALA A 187 8.57 1.59 13.20
CA ALA A 187 9.50 0.47 13.36
C ALA A 187 11.00 0.86 13.37
N PHE A 188 11.34 2.05 12.86
CA PHE A 188 12.72 2.56 12.86
C PHE A 188 12.93 3.78 13.77
N LEU A 189 11.88 4.25 14.46
CA LEU A 189 11.90 5.46 15.27
C LEU A 189 11.51 5.13 16.71
N SER A 190 12.31 5.56 17.67
CA SER A 190 12.01 5.35 19.09
C SER A 190 11.05 6.40 19.67
N ASP A 191 11.00 7.59 19.06
CA ASP A 191 10.15 8.70 19.49
C ASP A 191 9.94 9.75 18.39
N GLY A 192 8.96 10.62 18.66
CA GLY A 192 8.74 11.87 17.95
C GLY A 192 7.77 11.76 16.79
N LEU A 193 7.50 12.90 16.17
CA LEU A 193 6.51 13.01 15.11
C LEU A 193 6.92 12.22 13.86
N VAL A 194 6.04 11.35 13.37
CA VAL A 194 6.15 10.67 12.07
C VAL A 194 5.55 11.54 10.98
N ALA A 195 4.33 12.04 11.21
CA ALA A 195 3.63 12.93 10.30
C ALA A 195 2.44 13.60 11.00
N GLN A 196 1.92 14.65 10.38
CA GLN A 196 0.61 15.19 10.75
C GLN A 196 -0.23 15.46 9.51
N SER A 197 -1.54 15.30 9.63
CA SER A 197 -2.48 15.77 8.62
C SER A 197 -3.16 17.04 9.11
N VAL A 198 -3.39 17.96 8.19
CA VAL A 198 -4.15 19.19 8.44
C VAL A 198 -5.19 19.37 7.34
N GLY A 199 -6.41 19.69 7.73
CA GLY A 199 -7.51 19.97 6.82
C GLY A 199 -8.43 21.04 7.39
N ARG A 200 -9.49 21.36 6.64
CA ARG A 200 -10.44 22.42 7.03
C ARG A 200 -11.32 22.02 8.21
N HIS A 201 -11.61 20.72 8.34
CA HIS A 201 -12.42 20.18 9.43
C HIS A 201 -11.51 19.77 10.61
N PRO A 202 -11.94 19.95 11.87
CA PRO A 202 -11.16 19.49 13.03
C PRO A 202 -10.74 18.02 12.95
N ASP A 203 -11.66 17.13 12.53
CA ASP A 203 -11.39 15.68 12.37
C ASP A 203 -10.41 15.36 11.22
N ALA A 204 -10.08 16.32 10.37
CA ALA A 204 -9.04 16.19 9.36
C ALA A 204 -7.63 16.36 9.95
N ARG A 205 -7.54 16.86 11.19
CA ARG A 205 -6.31 16.94 11.93
C ARG A 205 -6.01 15.61 12.60
N ARG A 206 -4.89 15.00 12.21
CA ARG A 206 -4.35 13.81 12.86
C ARG A 206 -2.87 13.96 13.06
N VAL A 207 -2.37 13.41 14.16
CA VAL A 207 -0.96 13.38 14.51
C VAL A 207 -0.58 11.91 14.64
N TRP A 208 0.53 11.53 14.03
CA TRP A 208 1.12 10.20 14.17
C TRP A 208 2.49 10.37 14.80
N ASP A 209 2.63 9.91 16.03
CA ASP A 209 3.90 9.90 16.76
C ASP A 209 4.45 8.48 16.79
N ALA A 210 5.77 8.36 16.78
CA ALA A 210 6.47 7.12 17.06
C ALA A 210 6.43 6.83 18.56
N ALA A 211 6.19 5.57 18.91
CA ALA A 211 6.04 5.12 20.28
C ALA A 211 6.77 3.79 20.56
N GLY A 212 7.53 3.29 19.58
CA GLY A 212 8.19 1.99 19.61
C GLY A 212 9.66 2.00 20.02
N THR A 213 10.33 0.91 19.66
CA THR A 213 11.79 0.76 19.72
C THR A 213 12.30 0.64 18.29
N ASP A 214 13.44 1.26 17.99
CA ASP A 214 14.10 1.07 16.69
C ASP A 214 14.47 -0.41 16.46
N LEU A 215 13.68 -1.11 15.65
CA LEU A 215 13.86 -2.52 15.32
C LEU A 215 15.14 -2.77 14.52
N ALA A 216 15.71 -1.73 13.91
CA ALA A 216 17.02 -1.80 13.27
C ALA A 216 18.20 -1.67 14.26
N GLN A 217 17.94 -1.62 15.57
CA GLN A 217 18.97 -1.62 16.63
C GLN A 217 20.05 -0.54 16.43
N GLY A 218 19.65 0.65 15.95
CA GLY A 218 20.56 1.76 15.67
C GLY A 218 21.46 1.57 14.44
N ARG A 219 21.30 0.50 13.67
CA ARG A 219 22.09 0.28 12.45
C ARG A 219 21.81 1.37 11.40
N PRO A 220 22.82 1.75 10.60
CA PRO A 220 22.64 2.70 9.50
C PRO A 220 21.53 2.26 8.55
N LEU A 221 20.66 3.22 8.18
CA LEU A 221 19.53 3.00 7.29
C LEU A 221 19.60 3.95 6.09
N VAL A 222 19.44 3.40 4.89
CA VAL A 222 19.23 4.15 3.65
C VAL A 222 17.81 3.90 3.17
N VAL A 223 17.14 4.96 2.71
CA VAL A 223 15.84 4.85 2.04
C VAL A 223 16.02 5.17 0.57
N LEU A 224 15.70 4.22 -0.32
CA LEU A 224 15.74 4.44 -1.76
C LEU A 224 14.38 4.91 -2.28
N VAL A 225 14.38 5.97 -3.08
CA VAL A 225 13.18 6.55 -3.68
C VAL A 225 13.38 6.86 -5.15
N ASP A 226 12.29 6.90 -5.93
CA ASP A 226 12.30 7.35 -7.33
C ASP A 226 11.11 8.26 -7.62
N GLY A 227 11.03 8.79 -8.85
CA GLY A 227 9.90 9.63 -9.31
C GLY A 227 8.54 8.93 -9.34
N ARG A 228 8.47 7.63 -9.01
CA ARG A 228 7.24 6.86 -8.88
C ARG A 228 6.89 6.57 -7.41
N THR A 229 7.80 6.85 -6.47
CA THR A 229 7.51 6.85 -5.05
C THR A 229 6.46 7.93 -4.75
N ALA A 230 5.33 7.54 -4.14
CA ALA A 230 4.20 8.45 -3.96
C ALA A 230 3.40 8.18 -2.67
N SER A 231 2.66 9.19 -2.20
CA SER A 231 1.67 9.06 -1.13
C SER A 231 2.28 8.51 0.17
N ALA A 232 1.73 7.44 0.75
CA ALA A 232 2.19 6.89 2.01
C ALA A 232 3.70 6.57 2.03
N ALA A 233 4.29 6.19 0.89
CA ALA A 233 5.74 5.97 0.76
C ALA A 233 6.57 7.24 0.96
N GLU A 234 6.05 8.39 0.49
CA GLU A 234 6.69 9.69 0.68
C GLU A 234 6.67 10.09 2.15
N ILE A 235 5.60 9.73 2.88
CA ILE A 235 5.51 10.02 4.31
C ILE A 235 6.59 9.24 5.08
N VAL A 236 6.81 7.96 4.77
CA VAL A 236 7.89 7.17 5.39
C VAL A 236 9.26 7.76 5.09
N ALA A 237 9.54 8.09 3.82
CA ALA A 237 10.80 8.69 3.42
C ALA A 237 11.03 10.06 4.10
N ALA A 238 9.99 10.90 4.17
CA ALA A 238 10.04 12.19 4.84
C ALA A 238 10.26 12.03 6.36
N ALA A 239 9.54 11.11 7.00
CA ALA A 239 9.64 10.87 8.44
C ALA A 239 11.06 10.43 8.83
N LEU A 240 11.58 9.40 8.17
CA LEU A 240 12.91 8.86 8.46
C LEU A 240 14.02 9.86 8.10
N GLY A 241 13.85 10.62 7.02
CA GLY A 241 14.81 11.64 6.58
C GLY A 241 14.83 12.87 7.49
N ASP A 242 13.68 13.43 7.85
CA ASP A 242 13.58 14.63 8.71
C ASP A 242 14.05 14.37 10.13
N ARG A 243 13.82 13.16 10.64
CA ARG A 243 14.30 12.73 11.95
C ARG A 243 15.78 12.36 11.96
N GLY A 244 16.46 12.43 10.81
CA GLY A 244 17.87 12.05 10.68
C GLY A 244 18.13 10.55 10.90
N ARG A 245 17.07 9.72 10.91
CA ARG A 245 17.18 8.27 11.11
C ARG A 245 17.72 7.57 9.88
N ALA A 246 17.41 8.07 8.69
CA ALA A 246 17.86 7.50 7.43
C ALA A 246 18.36 8.56 6.45
N VAL A 247 19.28 8.15 5.58
CA VAL A 247 19.68 8.95 4.41
C VAL A 247 18.76 8.57 3.25
N VAL A 248 18.01 9.54 2.73
CA VAL A 248 17.18 9.37 1.54
C VAL A 248 18.03 9.51 0.28
N VAL A 249 18.02 8.50 -0.58
CA VAL A 249 18.87 8.41 -1.80
C VAL A 249 17.98 8.10 -3.00
N GLY A 250 18.26 8.74 -4.15
CA GLY A 250 17.54 8.45 -5.39
C GLY A 250 17.19 9.71 -6.19
N SER A 251 15.95 9.85 -6.61
CA SER A 251 15.42 11.06 -7.28
C SER A 251 14.31 11.71 -6.47
N ALA A 252 13.87 12.91 -6.89
CA ALA A 252 12.65 13.51 -6.36
C ALA A 252 11.46 12.54 -6.49
N THR A 253 10.59 12.49 -5.48
CA THR A 253 9.35 11.71 -5.48
C THR A 253 8.18 12.47 -6.12
N LEU A 254 7.00 11.84 -6.20
CA LEU A 254 5.86 12.38 -6.95
C LEU A 254 5.26 13.68 -6.37
N GLY A 255 5.26 13.85 -5.05
CA GLY A 255 4.61 14.98 -4.37
C GLY A 255 3.12 14.80 -4.14
N LYS A 256 2.64 13.57 -3.91
CA LYS A 256 1.24 13.29 -3.57
C LYS A 256 1.06 13.28 -2.05
N GLY A 257 0.80 14.45 -1.47
CA GLY A 257 0.61 14.64 -0.03
C GLY A 257 -0.84 14.84 0.41
N LEU A 258 -1.84 14.56 -0.43
CA LEU A 258 -3.26 14.66 -0.05
C LEU A 258 -3.82 13.31 0.42
N ILE A 259 -4.51 13.32 1.55
CA ILE A 259 -5.34 12.21 2.05
C ILE A 259 -6.75 12.41 1.54
N GLN A 260 -7.31 11.37 0.95
CA GLN A 260 -8.66 11.37 0.39
C GLN A 260 -9.61 10.60 1.29
N VAL A 261 -10.85 11.07 1.38
CA VAL A 261 -11.97 10.28 1.94
C VAL A 261 -12.84 9.76 0.81
N VAL A 262 -13.38 8.57 1.00
CA VAL A 262 -14.33 7.94 0.08
C VAL A 262 -15.73 8.11 0.68
N ILE A 263 -16.59 8.84 0.00
CA ILE A 263 -17.97 9.08 0.42
C ILE A 263 -18.88 8.22 -0.46
N PRO A 264 -19.50 7.16 0.08
CA PRO A 264 -20.47 6.38 -0.68
C PRO A 264 -21.76 7.19 -0.88
N LEU A 265 -22.35 7.07 -2.07
CA LEU A 265 -23.62 7.70 -2.42
C LEU A 265 -24.74 6.67 -2.45
N SER A 266 -25.97 7.13 -2.24
CA SER A 266 -27.17 6.27 -2.17
C SER A 266 -27.46 5.50 -3.46
N ASN A 267 -26.98 5.98 -4.60
CA ASN A 267 -27.07 5.32 -5.90
C ASN A 267 -25.94 4.30 -6.17
N GLY A 268 -25.08 4.03 -5.18
CA GLY A 268 -23.97 3.08 -5.29
C GLY A 268 -22.66 3.67 -5.83
N ALA A 269 -22.68 4.92 -6.31
CA ALA A 269 -21.49 5.68 -6.71
C ALA A 269 -20.64 6.08 -5.50
N GLU A 270 -19.43 6.59 -5.75
CA GLU A 270 -18.51 7.07 -4.72
C GLU A 270 -17.95 8.44 -5.10
N VAL A 271 -17.75 9.31 -4.11
CA VAL A 271 -16.98 10.55 -4.27
C VAL A 271 -15.66 10.38 -3.52
N LEU A 272 -14.55 10.55 -4.22
CA LEU A 272 -13.24 10.68 -3.61
C LEU A 272 -12.94 12.16 -3.53
N ILE A 273 -12.70 12.67 -2.32
CA ILE A 273 -12.39 14.09 -2.12
C ILE A 273 -11.19 14.24 -1.20
N SER A 274 -10.30 15.18 -1.55
CA SER A 274 -9.18 15.54 -0.69
C SER A 274 -9.69 16.16 0.61
N TRP A 275 -9.32 15.54 1.72
CA TRP A 275 -9.79 15.88 3.06
C TRP A 275 -8.76 16.67 3.86
N SER A 276 -7.51 16.23 3.76
CA SER A 276 -6.38 16.84 4.46
C SER A 276 -5.11 16.72 3.64
N ARG A 277 -4.15 17.59 3.90
CA ARG A 277 -2.78 17.48 3.42
C ARG A 277 -1.86 16.97 4.53
N VAL A 278 -0.84 16.23 4.16
CA VAL A 278 0.20 15.74 5.05
C VAL A 278 1.32 16.77 5.16
N LEU A 279 1.73 17.04 6.40
CA LEU A 279 2.95 17.75 6.73
C LEU A 279 3.95 16.75 7.31
N ALA A 280 5.19 16.82 6.83
CA ALA A 280 6.31 16.05 7.36
C ALA A 280 6.68 16.50 8.79
N PRO A 281 7.53 15.76 9.52
CA PRO A 281 7.90 16.13 10.90
C PRO A 281 8.47 17.55 11.04
N ALA A 282 9.24 18.01 10.05
CA ALA A 282 9.76 19.38 10.05
C ALA A 282 8.73 20.46 9.62
N GLY A 283 7.46 20.09 9.42
CA GLY A 283 6.33 21.01 9.23
C GLY A 283 6.04 21.40 7.77
N TRP A 284 6.85 20.98 6.80
CA TRP A 284 6.67 21.29 5.39
C TRP A 284 5.64 20.36 4.72
N PRO A 285 4.89 20.85 3.70
CA PRO A 285 3.87 20.04 3.03
C PRO A 285 4.48 19.06 2.02
N VAL A 286 4.09 17.79 2.10
CA VAL A 286 4.53 16.78 1.11
C VAL A 286 3.88 17.06 -0.26
N GLN A 287 2.65 17.57 -0.25
CA GLN A 287 1.89 17.86 -1.47
C GLN A 287 2.60 18.93 -2.32
N GLY A 288 2.84 18.61 -3.59
CA GLY A 288 3.45 19.50 -4.58
C GLY A 288 4.98 19.59 -4.48
N LEU A 289 5.57 19.33 -3.32
CA LEU A 289 7.02 19.32 -3.13
C LEU A 289 7.64 17.93 -3.33
N GLY A 290 6.98 16.89 -2.82
CA GLY A 290 7.57 15.57 -2.66
C GLY A 290 8.77 15.58 -1.71
N VAL A 291 9.48 14.46 -1.67
CA VAL A 291 10.71 14.26 -0.92
C VAL A 291 11.88 14.40 -1.89
N LEU A 292 12.73 15.40 -1.69
CA LEU A 292 14.03 15.43 -2.34
C LEU A 292 15.02 14.52 -1.61
N PRO A 293 15.86 13.76 -2.33
CA PRO A 293 16.87 12.92 -1.73
C PRO A 293 18.04 13.77 -1.20
N ALA A 294 18.65 13.31 -0.10
CA ALA A 294 19.91 13.85 0.41
C ALA A 294 21.10 13.52 -0.49
N LEU A 295 21.01 12.41 -1.23
CA LEU A 295 21.95 12.03 -2.30
C LEU A 295 21.17 11.79 -3.59
N CYS A 296 21.32 12.70 -4.55
CA CYS A 296 20.61 12.63 -5.82
C CYS A 296 21.34 11.75 -6.85
N THR A 297 20.65 10.76 -7.40
CA THR A 297 21.17 9.84 -8.42
C THR A 297 20.69 10.18 -9.83
N SER A 298 19.70 11.08 -9.99
CA SER A 298 19.12 11.43 -11.29
C SER A 298 19.89 12.51 -12.06
N LEU A 299 20.98 13.05 -11.49
CA LEU A 299 21.83 14.07 -12.12
C LEU A 299 22.98 13.48 -12.95
N GLY A 300 23.02 12.14 -13.09
CA GLY A 300 24.08 11.42 -13.82
C GLY A 300 25.23 10.94 -12.93
N GLN A 301 26.06 10.06 -13.49
CA GLN A 301 27.11 9.37 -12.73
C GLN A 301 28.20 10.30 -12.21
N GLU A 302 28.56 11.34 -12.96
CA GLU A 302 29.59 12.30 -12.55
C GLU A 302 29.15 13.11 -11.33
N ALA A 303 27.93 13.65 -11.36
CA ALA A 303 27.33 14.34 -10.23
C ALA A 303 27.22 13.42 -9.00
N LEU A 304 26.83 12.16 -9.20
CA LEU A 304 26.78 11.16 -8.11
C LEU A 304 28.17 10.90 -7.50
N ARG A 305 29.22 10.74 -8.32
CA ARG A 305 30.60 10.58 -7.84
C ARG A 305 31.04 11.78 -7.02
N GLY A 306 30.79 13.00 -7.51
CA GLY A 306 31.10 14.23 -6.78
C GLY A 306 30.34 14.33 -5.44
N ALA A 307 29.05 13.97 -5.43
CA ALA A 307 28.25 13.96 -4.22
C ALA A 307 28.73 12.92 -3.19
N LEU A 308 29.15 11.72 -3.64
CA LEU A 308 29.75 10.70 -2.77
C LEU A 308 31.11 11.15 -2.19
N GLN A 309 31.94 11.82 -2.99
CA GLN A 309 33.20 12.41 -2.50
C GLN A 309 32.94 13.50 -1.46
N ALA A 310 31.96 14.38 -1.70
CA ALA A 310 31.56 15.40 -0.74
C ALA A 310 31.06 14.80 0.58
N LEU A 311 30.24 13.75 0.52
CA LEU A 311 29.80 13.00 1.69
C LEU A 311 30.99 12.38 2.45
N GLY A 312 31.97 11.79 1.73
CA GLY A 312 33.20 11.26 2.32
C GLY A 312 34.05 12.31 3.04
N ALA A 313 33.92 13.58 2.65
CA ALA A 313 34.55 14.73 3.30
C ALA A 313 33.68 15.38 4.39
N GLY A 314 32.54 14.76 4.77
CA GLY A 314 31.64 15.26 5.80
C GLY A 314 30.70 16.39 5.35
N MET A 315 30.61 16.67 4.06
CA MET A 315 29.70 17.68 3.51
C MET A 315 28.36 17.07 3.10
N ALA A 316 27.27 17.81 3.28
CA ALA A 316 25.93 17.39 2.86
C ALA A 316 25.58 18.00 1.49
N PRO A 317 25.75 17.29 0.36
CA PRO A 317 25.70 17.88 -0.98
C PRO A 317 24.34 18.52 -1.32
N MET A 318 23.24 17.97 -0.78
CA MET A 318 21.88 18.51 -0.97
C MET A 318 21.39 19.35 0.22
N GLY A 319 22.19 19.57 1.27
CA GLY A 319 21.73 20.16 2.53
C GLY A 319 21.09 21.54 2.36
N ALA A 320 21.74 22.45 1.64
CA ALA A 320 21.22 23.80 1.38
C ALA A 320 19.98 23.80 0.46
N VAL A 321 19.87 22.81 -0.45
CA VAL A 321 18.70 22.65 -1.33
C VAL A 321 17.50 22.17 -0.52
N LEU A 322 17.70 21.15 0.32
CA LEU A 322 16.68 20.61 1.22
C LEU A 322 16.15 21.68 2.17
N GLN A 323 17.03 22.49 2.78
CA GLN A 323 16.62 23.58 3.66
C GLN A 323 15.77 24.64 2.94
N ARG A 324 16.11 24.98 1.68
CA ARG A 324 15.29 25.92 0.89
C ARG A 324 13.94 25.33 0.51
N GLN A 325 13.90 24.08 0.05
CA GLN A 325 12.66 23.43 -0.34
C GLN A 325 11.68 23.35 0.84
N ARG A 326 12.16 22.99 2.03
CA ARG A 326 11.33 22.81 3.23
C ARG A 326 10.83 24.12 3.85
N ARG A 327 11.33 25.27 3.41
CA ARG A 327 10.86 26.60 3.86
C ARG A 327 9.79 27.21 2.95
N ALA A 328 9.56 26.62 1.77
CA ALA A 328 8.55 27.05 0.80
C ALA A 328 7.15 26.52 1.19
#